data_AF-A0A946ENK9-F1
#
_entry.id   AF-A0A946ENK9-F1
#
_cell.length_a   1.000
_cell.length_b   1.000
_cell.length_c   1.000
_cell.angle_alpha   90.00
_cell.angle_beta   90.00
_cell.angle_gamma   90.00
#
_symmetry.space_group_name_H-M   'P 1'
#
loop_
_entity.id
_entity.type
_entity.pdbx_description
1 polymer ?
#
loop_
_entity_poly.entity_id
_entity_poly.type
_entity_poly.pdbx_seq_one_letter_code
_entity_poly.pdbx_strand_id
1 'polypeptide(L)' 'VTAAISHLAHSTPPQLLLTATDFNSYVTIPIADGAPQRVDGRMAASKQPGLGITPIESTLGDPVLNIE' A
#
# COMPACT_ATOMS: atom_id res chain seq x y z
N VAL A 1 0.99 3.50 -2.25
CA VAL A 1 0.14 3.02 -3.37
C VAL A 1 -0.50 1.67 -3.08
N THR A 2 0.25 0.59 -2.89
CA THR A 2 -0.30 -0.77 -2.67
C THR A 2 -1.34 -0.87 -1.55
N ALA A 3 -1.15 -0.16 -0.44
CA ALA A 3 -2.13 -0.14 0.66
C ALA A 3 -3.55 0.27 0.19
N ALA A 4 -3.66 1.37 -0.57
CA ALA A 4 -4.94 1.83 -1.10
C ALA A 4 -5.56 0.81 -2.07
N ILE A 5 -4.75 0.20 -2.95
CA ILE A 5 -5.20 -0.86 -3.86
C ILE A 5 -5.77 -2.04 -3.07
N SER A 6 -5.07 -2.49 -2.03
CA SER A 6 -5.52 -3.63 -1.22
C SER A 6 -6.85 -3.37 -0.50
N HIS A 7 -7.04 -2.15 0.03
CA HIS A 7 -8.29 -1.75 0.69
C HIS A 7 -9.45 -1.75 -0.30
N LEU A 8 -9.26 -1.16 -1.48
CA LEU A 8 -10.29 -1.18 -2.52
C LEU A 8 -10.60 -2.62 -2.96
N ALA A 9 -9.58 -3.45 -3.21
CA ALA A 9 -9.76 -4.84 -3.59
C ALA A 9 -10.56 -5.63 -2.53
N HIS A 10 -10.31 -5.40 -1.24
CA HIS A 10 -11.06 -6.03 -0.14
C HIS A 10 -12.50 -5.52 0.02
N SER A 11 -12.80 -4.33 -0.49
CA SER A 11 -14.18 -3.79 -0.55
C SER A 11 -14.96 -4.24 -1.79
N THR A 12 -14.31 -4.92 -2.74
CA THR A 12 -14.93 -5.41 -3.98
C THR A 12 -15.34 -6.88 -3.83
N PRO A 13 -16.61 -7.24 -4.08
CA PRO A 13 -17.03 -8.64 -4.09
C PRO A 13 -16.16 -9.50 -5.02
N PRO A 14 -15.77 -10.73 -4.65
CA PRO A 14 -14.86 -11.55 -5.45
C PRO A 14 -15.30 -11.78 -6.91
N GLN A 15 -16.60 -11.83 -7.16
CA GLN A 15 -17.19 -12.01 -8.50
C GLN A 15 -16.96 -10.79 -9.42
N LEU A 16 -16.65 -9.62 -8.85
CA LEU A 16 -16.39 -8.37 -9.55
C LEU A 16 -14.90 -7.95 -9.48
N LEU A 17 -14.07 -8.72 -8.76
CA LEU A 17 -12.64 -8.47 -8.63
C LEU A 17 -11.85 -9.39 -9.57
N LEU A 18 -11.56 -8.91 -10.78
CA LEU A 18 -10.75 -9.68 -11.74
C LEU A 18 -9.32 -9.90 -11.22
N THR A 19 -8.64 -8.83 -10.78
CA THR A 19 -7.27 -8.89 -10.26
C THR A 19 -6.91 -7.62 -9.46
N ALA A 20 -5.84 -7.70 -8.68
CA ALA A 20 -5.16 -6.57 -8.03
C ALA A 20 -3.65 -6.87 -8.00
N THR A 21 -2.81 -5.83 -8.01
CA THR A 21 -1.34 -5.99 -8.07
C THR A 21 -0.63 -5.26 -6.94
N ASP A 22 0.49 -5.83 -6.48
CA ASP A 22 1.36 -5.34 -5.42
C ASP A 22 2.58 -4.60 -5.98
N PHE A 23 2.40 -3.32 -6.37
CA PHE A 23 3.50 -2.52 -6.97
C PHE A 23 4.74 -2.35 -6.08
N ASN A 24 4.60 -2.49 -4.77
CA ASN A 24 5.73 -2.40 -3.84
C ASN A 24 6.70 -3.58 -3.96
N SER A 25 6.32 -4.71 -4.56
CA SER A 25 7.27 -5.82 -4.81
C SER A 25 8.10 -5.65 -6.09
N TYR A 26 7.82 -4.62 -6.88
CA TYR A 26 8.53 -4.33 -8.14
C TYR A 26 9.71 -3.39 -7.93
N VAL A 27 9.87 -2.83 -6.72
CA VAL A 27 10.89 -1.83 -6.38
C VAL A 27 11.66 -2.27 -5.15
N THR A 28 12.86 -1.74 -4.96
CA THR A 28 13.77 -2.14 -3.88
C THR A 28 13.73 -1.20 -2.66
N ILE A 29 13.10 -0.04 -2.79
CA ILE A 29 13.08 0.99 -1.74
C ILE A 29 11.67 1.05 -1.13
N PRO A 30 11.50 0.65 0.15
CA PRO A 30 10.23 0.82 0.85
C PRO A 30 10.05 2.27 1.32
N ILE A 31 8.85 2.82 1.13
CA ILE A 31 8.51 4.20 1.55
C ILE A 31 7.57 4.27 2.76
N ALA A 32 7.06 3.13 3.22
CA ALA A 32 6.15 3.05 4.36
C ALA A 32 6.18 1.66 5.00
N ASP A 33 6.12 1.63 6.33
CA ASP A 33 5.88 0.42 7.12
C ASP A 33 4.40 0.01 7.07
N GLY A 34 4.14 -1.28 7.27
CA GLY A 34 2.79 -1.85 7.31
C GLY A 34 2.12 -2.01 5.93
N ALA A 35 2.84 -1.74 4.83
CA ALA A 35 2.33 -1.95 3.48
C ALA A 35 1.99 -3.44 3.22
N PRO A 36 0.90 -3.75 2.49
CA PRO A 36 0.55 -5.12 2.13
C PRO A 36 1.71 -5.86 1.47
N GLN A 37 1.88 -7.12 1.85
CA GLN A 37 2.89 -8.02 1.28
C GLN A 37 2.21 -9.14 0.52
N ARG A 38 2.78 -9.51 -0.62
CA ARG A 38 2.31 -10.66 -1.39
C ARG A 38 2.82 -11.95 -0.77
N VAL A 39 1.89 -12.84 -0.46
CA VAL A 39 2.14 -14.21 0.03
C VAL A 39 1.32 -15.13 -0.85
N ASP A 40 1.98 -16.09 -1.50
CA ASP A 40 1.35 -17.06 -2.42
C ASP A 40 0.43 -16.43 -3.48
N GLY A 41 0.88 -15.32 -4.06
CA GLY A 41 0.15 -14.63 -5.14
C GLY A 41 -1.03 -13.77 -4.68
N ARG A 42 -1.24 -13.61 -3.36
CA ARG A 42 -2.30 -12.75 -2.80
C ARG A 42 -1.73 -11.77 -1.80
N MET A 43 -2.46 -10.69 -1.55
CA MET A 43 -2.14 -9.70 -0.51
C MET A 43 -3.42 -9.33 0.23
N ALA A 44 -3.28 -8.78 1.43
CA ALA A 44 -4.40 -8.36 2.28
C ALA A 44 -4.22 -6.91 2.75
N ALA A 45 -5.34 -6.17 2.81
CA ALA A 45 -5.38 -4.86 3.44
C ALA A 45 -5.12 -4.95 4.95
N SER A 46 -4.52 -3.90 5.52
CA SER A 46 -4.31 -3.77 6.96
C SER A 46 -5.65 -3.69 7.71
N LYS A 47 -5.67 -4.19 8.95
CA LYS A 47 -6.81 -4.04 9.88
C LYS A 47 -6.73 -2.77 10.73
N GLN A 48 -5.64 -2.01 10.63
CA GLN A 48 -5.47 -0.74 11.34
C GLN A 48 -6.30 0.38 10.70
N PRO A 49 -6.65 1.44 11.45
CA PRO A 49 -7.39 2.58 10.90
C PRO A 49 -6.74 3.22 9.66
N GLY A 50 -7.58 3.77 8.79
CA GLY A 50 -7.14 4.39 7.53
C GLY A 50 -6.46 3.39 6.60
N LEU A 51 -5.37 3.81 5.95
CA LEU A 51 -4.59 2.91 5.09
C LEU A 51 -3.76 1.89 5.90
N GLY A 52 -3.61 2.09 7.20
CA GLY A 52 -2.85 1.20 8.08
C GLY A 52 -1.35 1.11 7.75
N ILE A 53 -0.78 2.20 7.24
CA ILE A 53 0.65 2.35 6.95
C ILE A 53 1.25 3.53 7.73
N THR A 54 2.56 3.52 7.92
CA THR A 54 3.33 4.64 8.48
C THR A 54 4.44 5.01 7.52
N PRO A 55 4.54 6.26 7.01
CA PRO A 55 5.61 6.67 6.12
C PRO A 55 7.01 6.52 6.75
N ILE A 56 7.99 6.15 5.94
CA ILE A 56 9.41 6.10 6.34
C ILE A 56 10.04 7.44 5.96
N GLU A 57 10.05 8.39 6.90
CA GLU A 57 10.49 9.78 6.66
C GLU A 57 11.90 9.86 6.04
N SER A 58 12.84 9.03 6.52
CA SER A 58 14.21 8.98 5.99
C SER A 58 14.30 8.59 4.52
N THR A 59 13.29 7.88 3.99
CA THR A 59 13.22 7.49 2.58
C THR A 59 12.58 8.57 1.71
N LEU A 60 11.64 9.33 2.27
CA LEU A 60 10.92 10.37 1.53
C LEU A 60 11.80 11.59 1.26
N GLY A 61 12.73 11.88 2.19
CA GLY A 61 13.56 13.09 2.14
C GLY A 61 12.78 14.36 2.48
N ASP A 62 13.41 15.50 2.26
CA ASP A 62 12.82 16.79 2.61
C ASP A 62 11.66 17.16 1.66
N PRO A 63 10.59 17.78 2.17
CA PRO A 63 9.52 18.31 1.34
C PRO A 63 10.07 19.30 0.30
N VAL A 64 9.73 19.07 -0.97
CA VAL A 64 10.14 19.96 -2.07
C VAL A 64 9.32 21.25 -2.15
N LEU A 65 8.20 21.32 -1.44
CA LEU A 65 7.32 22.48 -1.36
C LEU A 65 6.65 22.51 0.01
N ASN A 66 6.74 23.65 0.69
CA ASN A 66 5.94 23.97 1.87
C ASN A 66 5.10 25.21 1.57
N ILE A 67 3.79 25.14 1.83
CA ILE A 67 2.84 26.23 1.64
C ILE A 67 2.28 26.56 3.02
N GLU A 68 2.92 27.51 3.69
CA GLU A 68 2.45 28.10 4.96
C GLU A 68 1.65 29.38 4.71
#